data_AF-A0A816FEK8-F1
#
_entry.id   AF-A0A816FEK8-F1
#
_cell.length_a   1.000
_cell.length_b   1.000
_cell.length_c   1.000
_cell.angle_alpha   90.00
_cell.angle_beta   90.00
_cell.angle_gamma   90.00
#
_symmetry.space_group_name_H-M   'P 1'
#
loop_
_entity.id
_entity.type
_entity.pdbx_description
1 polymer ?
#
loop_
_entity_poly.entity_id
_entity_poly.type
_entity_poly.pdbx_seq_one_letter_code
_entity_poly.pdbx_strand_id
1 'polypeptide(L)'
;MYVERAFELIDTDFIESVYRDNLSVQEAALKIKVFKNICENTLAYELKLLNSLNKTQPSTYEKIIERHLNIGEIYSKKSDQKWARQHYDKVYELCETKISSKKQQAQCLFDMGHRLLLADTEYAFQYVSKALEIRLLVLESDDVNIGFPHYDMYILYEYKETFDIAMEHLQKAI
;
A
#
# COMPACT_ATOMS: atom_id res chain seq x y z
N MET A 1 16.78 -1.94 3.02
CA MET A 1 15.81 -1.43 4.01
C MET A 1 16.47 -0.57 5.12
N TYR A 2 17.39 0.34 4.77
CA TYR A 2 18.02 1.29 5.72
C TYR A 2 17.93 2.76 5.27
N VAL A 3 17.54 3.03 4.03
CA VAL A 3 17.57 4.37 3.43
C VAL A 3 16.33 5.19 3.81
N GLU A 4 15.20 4.54 4.11
CA GLU A 4 13.90 5.24 4.30
C GLU A 4 13.75 5.94 5.66
N ARG A 5 14.45 5.45 6.71
CA ARG A 5 14.47 6.12 8.02
C ARG A 5 15.30 7.39 8.06
N ALA A 6 16.10 7.68 7.04
CA ALA A 6 16.97 8.84 7.03
C ALA A 6 16.22 10.14 6.71
N PHE A 7 15.07 10.08 6.02
CA PHE A 7 14.48 11.27 5.38
C PHE A 7 13.77 12.24 6.32
N GLU A 8 13.27 11.79 7.49
CA GLU A 8 12.64 12.69 8.48
C GLU A 8 13.66 13.47 9.32
N LEU A 9 14.86 12.91 9.53
CA LEU A 9 15.91 13.50 10.39
C LEU A 9 16.95 14.30 9.60
N ILE A 10 16.94 14.21 8.27
CA ILE A 10 17.83 14.99 7.42
C ILE A 10 17.27 16.41 7.27
N ASP A 11 17.89 17.34 7.98
CA ASP A 11 17.83 18.77 7.67
C ASP A 11 18.63 19.01 6.38
N THR A 12 17.90 19.04 5.26
CA THR A 12 18.50 19.24 3.93
C THR A 12 19.16 20.60 3.82
N ASP A 13 18.60 21.63 4.47
CA ASP A 13 19.17 22.99 4.41
C ASP A 13 20.49 23.06 5.19
N PHE A 14 20.58 22.33 6.32
CA PHE A 14 21.85 22.14 7.04
C PHE A 14 22.88 21.35 6.22
N ILE A 15 22.48 20.21 5.61
CA ILE A 15 23.40 19.40 4.77
C ILE A 15 23.93 20.22 3.59
N GLU A 16 23.05 20.98 2.92
CA GLU A 16 23.46 21.85 1.81
C GLU A 16 24.45 22.93 2.28
N SER A 17 24.27 23.45 3.50
CA SER A 17 25.16 24.46 4.09
C SER A 17 26.56 23.94 4.44
N VAL A 18 26.66 22.71 4.95
CA VAL A 18 27.91 22.07 5.38
C VAL A 18 28.67 21.46 4.20
N TYR A 19 27.96 20.85 3.26
CA TYR A 19 28.54 20.16 2.10
C TYR A 19 28.32 20.94 0.80
N ARG A 20 28.46 22.27 0.86
CA ARG A 20 28.21 23.18 -0.26
C ARG A 20 28.92 22.79 -1.55
N ASP A 21 30.19 22.38 -1.44
CA ASP A 21 31.03 22.09 -2.59
C ASP A 21 30.94 20.63 -3.08
N ASN A 22 30.18 19.78 -2.38
CA ASN A 22 29.98 18.39 -2.78
C ASN A 22 28.72 18.24 -3.62
N LEU A 23 28.89 18.27 -4.95
CA LEU A 23 27.78 18.19 -5.91
C LEU A 23 26.88 16.97 -5.71
N SER A 24 27.44 15.79 -5.40
CA SER A 24 26.65 14.57 -5.20
C SER A 24 25.70 14.67 -3.99
N VAL A 25 26.13 15.37 -2.93
CA VAL A 25 25.33 15.59 -1.72
C VAL A 25 24.23 16.62 -2.00
N GLN A 26 24.54 17.67 -2.75
CA GLN A 26 23.55 18.67 -3.19
C GLN A 26 22.45 18.03 -4.06
N GLU A 27 22.83 17.17 -5.00
CA GLU A 27 21.86 16.44 -5.84
C GLU A 27 20.95 15.53 -5.00
N ALA A 28 21.50 14.84 -3.99
CA ALA A 28 20.72 14.01 -3.09
C ALA A 28 19.75 14.85 -2.24
N ALA A 29 20.21 15.97 -1.67
CA ALA A 29 19.39 16.89 -0.89
C ALA A 29 18.22 17.46 -1.71
N LEU A 30 18.49 17.88 -2.95
CA LEU A 30 17.46 18.37 -3.87
C LEU A 30 16.42 17.28 -4.18
N LYS A 31 16.85 16.05 -4.47
CA LYS A 31 15.93 14.91 -4.72
C LYS A 31 15.02 14.66 -3.52
N ILE A 32 15.56 14.72 -2.31
CA ILE A 32 14.79 14.57 -1.06
C ILE A 32 13.77 15.70 -0.92
N LYS A 33 14.16 16.94 -1.17
CA LYS A 33 13.29 18.12 -1.06
C LYS A 33 12.14 18.06 -2.07
N VAL A 34 12.44 17.71 -3.32
CA VAL A 34 11.45 17.51 -4.38
C VAL A 34 10.48 16.38 -3.99
N PHE A 35 11.00 15.25 -3.52
CA PHE A 35 10.16 14.13 -3.07
C PHE A 35 9.22 14.52 -1.92
N LYS A 36 9.74 15.20 -0.88
CA LYS A 36 8.93 15.70 0.25
C LYS A 36 7.80 16.60 -0.24
N ASN A 37 8.11 17.55 -1.13
CA ASN A 37 7.12 18.48 -1.68
C ASN A 37 6.05 17.77 -2.52
N ILE A 38 6.44 16.78 -3.33
CA ILE A 38 5.49 15.95 -4.09
C ILE A 38 4.55 15.23 -3.11
N CYS A 39 5.08 14.54 -2.10
CA CYS A 39 4.25 13.85 -1.11
C CYS A 39 3.28 14.79 -0.39
N GLU A 40 3.72 15.98 0.03
CA GLU A 40 2.88 16.98 0.70
C GLU A 40 1.75 17.48 -0.19
N ASN A 41 2.06 17.85 -1.43
CA ASN A 41 1.07 18.34 -2.40
C ASN A 41 0.06 17.25 -2.77
N THR A 42 0.53 16.02 -3.03
CA THR A 42 -0.35 14.89 -3.34
C THR A 42 -1.24 14.55 -2.13
N LEU A 43 -0.69 14.55 -0.91
CA LEU A 43 -1.48 14.30 0.30
C LEU A 43 -2.58 15.34 0.49
N ALA A 44 -2.25 16.63 0.35
CA ALA A 44 -3.22 17.71 0.47
C ALA A 44 -4.34 17.59 -0.58
N TYR A 45 -3.99 17.22 -1.81
CA TYR A 45 -4.96 16.97 -2.87
C TYR A 45 -5.89 15.81 -2.54
N GLU A 46 -5.35 14.66 -2.12
CA GLU A 46 -6.16 13.48 -1.80
C GLU A 46 -7.08 13.69 -0.59
N LEU A 47 -6.59 14.37 0.44
CA LEU A 47 -7.42 14.76 1.59
C LEU A 47 -8.57 15.69 1.20
N LYS A 48 -8.32 16.63 0.29
CA LYS A 48 -9.37 17.52 -0.24
C LYS A 48 -10.44 16.73 -1.00
N LEU A 49 -10.03 15.78 -1.84
CA LEU A 49 -10.96 14.91 -2.57
C LEU A 49 -11.77 14.03 -1.64
N LEU A 50 -11.12 13.37 -0.68
CA LEU A 50 -11.77 12.56 0.34
C LEU A 50 -12.83 13.36 1.11
N ASN A 51 -12.48 14.58 1.53
CA ASN A 51 -13.40 15.49 2.22
C ASN A 51 -14.59 15.90 1.34
N SER A 52 -14.40 16.01 0.03
CA SER A 52 -15.49 16.28 -0.92
C SER A 52 -16.40 15.06 -1.09
N LEU A 53 -15.83 13.86 -1.19
CA LEU A 53 -16.57 12.60 -1.35
C LEU A 53 -17.37 12.23 -0.10
N ASN A 54 -16.84 12.49 1.09
CA ASN A 54 -17.56 12.23 2.35
C ASN A 54 -18.82 13.08 2.52
N LYS A 55 -18.98 14.15 1.74
CA LYS A 55 -20.18 15.01 1.74
C LYS A 55 -21.26 14.54 0.76
N THR A 56 -20.99 13.55 -0.08
CA THR A 56 -21.92 13.07 -1.11
C THR A 56 -22.27 11.59 -0.88
N GLN A 57 -23.57 11.26 -0.80
CA GLN A 57 -24.09 9.87 -0.65
C GLN A 57 -24.70 9.34 -1.96
N PRO A 58 -24.84 7.99 -2.14
CA PRO A 58 -24.15 6.86 -1.51
C PRO A 58 -23.24 6.06 -2.48
N SER A 59 -23.10 6.46 -3.74
CA SER A 59 -22.35 5.73 -4.79
C SER A 59 -20.85 6.02 -4.81
N THR A 60 -20.26 6.38 -3.66
CA THR A 60 -18.90 6.91 -3.56
C THR A 60 -17.91 6.01 -2.80
N TYR A 61 -18.34 4.87 -2.25
CA TYR A 61 -17.49 4.04 -1.39
C TYR A 61 -16.24 3.52 -2.11
N GLU A 62 -16.33 3.10 -3.38
CA GLU A 62 -15.17 2.69 -4.19
C GLU A 62 -14.15 3.83 -4.31
N LYS A 63 -14.62 5.05 -4.56
CA LYS A 63 -13.77 6.24 -4.65
C LYS A 63 -13.17 6.58 -3.29
N ILE A 64 -13.93 6.46 -2.20
CA ILE A 64 -13.45 6.69 -0.84
C ILE A 64 -12.36 5.67 -0.47
N ILE A 65 -12.56 4.39 -0.79
CA ILE A 65 -11.57 3.31 -0.63
C ILE A 65 -10.28 3.67 -1.37
N GLU A 66 -10.37 4.04 -2.65
CA GLU A 66 -9.22 4.43 -3.46
C GLU A 66 -8.48 5.63 -2.84
N ARG A 67 -9.21 6.64 -2.36
CA ARG A 67 -8.61 7.80 -1.69
C ARG A 67 -7.85 7.39 -0.43
N HIS A 68 -8.44 6.56 0.43
CA HIS A 68 -7.77 6.09 1.64
C HIS A 68 -6.52 5.24 1.31
N LEU A 69 -6.54 4.42 0.26
CA LEU A 69 -5.36 3.69 -0.20
C LEU A 69 -4.23 4.62 -0.63
N ASN A 70 -4.53 5.63 -1.46
CA ASN A 70 -3.54 6.61 -1.91
C ASN A 70 -2.95 7.38 -0.72
N ILE A 71 -3.78 7.81 0.22
CA ILE A 71 -3.32 8.52 1.43
C ILE A 71 -2.43 7.61 2.28
N GLY A 72 -2.84 6.35 2.49
CA GLY A 72 -2.04 5.38 3.22
C GLY A 72 -0.66 5.16 2.58
N GLU A 73 -0.61 4.98 1.26
CA GLU A 73 0.66 4.85 0.52
C GLU A 73 1.56 6.09 0.64
N ILE A 74 0.99 7.29 0.63
CA ILE A 74 1.76 8.52 0.81
C ILE A 74 2.35 8.58 2.22
N TYR A 75 1.59 8.20 3.25
CA TYR A 75 2.11 8.12 4.61
C TYR A 75 3.17 7.03 4.78
N SER A 76 3.01 5.85 4.16
CA SER A 76 4.03 4.80 4.13
C SER A 76 5.33 5.30 3.49
N LYS A 77 5.23 6.00 2.34
CA LYS A 77 6.37 6.65 1.68
C LYS A 77 7.04 7.73 2.53
N LYS A 78 6.28 8.40 3.38
CA LYS A 78 6.78 9.37 4.37
C LYS A 78 7.34 8.69 5.64
N SER A 79 7.31 7.35 5.73
CA SER A 79 7.63 6.57 6.95
C SER A 79 6.70 6.83 8.15
N ASP A 80 5.54 7.47 7.93
CA ASP A 80 4.54 7.68 8.97
C ASP A 80 3.59 6.48 9.05
N GLN A 81 4.11 5.44 9.69
CA GLN A 81 3.43 4.17 9.81
C GLN A 81 2.12 4.26 10.62
N LYS A 82 2.00 5.24 11.52
CA LYS A 82 0.78 5.40 12.32
C LYS A 82 -0.38 5.87 11.43
N TRP A 83 -0.17 6.92 10.65
CA TRP A 83 -1.20 7.44 9.77
C TRP A 83 -1.47 6.51 8.59
N ALA A 84 -0.44 5.87 8.03
CA ALA A 84 -0.62 4.85 7.00
C ALA A 84 -1.60 3.76 7.44
N ARG A 85 -1.34 3.17 8.64
CA ARG A 85 -2.20 2.15 9.24
C ARG A 85 -3.64 2.58 9.41
N GLN A 86 -3.87 3.78 9.96
CA GLN A 86 -5.24 4.29 10.14
C GLN A 86 -6.03 4.36 8.84
N HIS A 87 -5.37 4.72 7.74
CA HIS A 87 -6.01 4.77 6.44
C HIS A 87 -6.25 3.36 5.87
N TYR A 88 -5.30 2.43 6.00
CA TYR A 88 -5.48 1.04 5.56
C TYR A 88 -6.58 0.31 6.34
N ASP A 89 -6.63 0.48 7.67
CA ASP A 89 -7.67 -0.09 8.52
C ASP A 89 -9.06 0.46 8.12
N LYS A 90 -9.13 1.75 7.71
CA LYS A 90 -10.38 2.33 7.24
C LYS A 90 -10.85 1.72 5.93
N VAL A 91 -9.92 1.44 5.00
CA VAL A 91 -10.27 0.74 3.76
C VAL A 91 -10.78 -0.66 4.08
N TYR A 92 -10.13 -1.38 4.99
CA TYR A 92 -10.56 -2.70 5.41
C TYR A 92 -12.00 -2.68 5.96
N GLU A 93 -12.30 -1.75 6.87
CA GLU A 93 -13.66 -1.54 7.41
C GLU A 93 -14.69 -1.29 6.28
N LEU A 94 -14.32 -0.50 5.27
CA LEU A 94 -15.22 -0.21 4.14
C LEU A 94 -15.44 -1.44 3.24
N CYS A 95 -14.38 -2.19 2.91
CA CYS A 95 -14.53 -3.44 2.15
C CYS A 95 -15.42 -4.44 2.92
N GLU A 96 -15.29 -4.54 4.25
CA GLU A 96 -16.09 -5.46 5.08
C GLU A 96 -17.55 -5.03 5.22
N THR A 97 -17.82 -3.73 5.42
CA THR A 97 -19.15 -3.26 5.84
C THR A 97 -20.02 -2.72 4.70
N LYS A 98 -19.40 -2.33 3.57
CA LYS A 98 -20.12 -1.69 2.45
C LYS A 98 -20.24 -2.58 1.22
N ILE A 99 -19.41 -3.60 1.08
CA ILE A 99 -19.44 -4.51 -0.06
C ILE A 99 -20.19 -5.78 0.33
N SER A 100 -21.42 -5.94 -0.17
CA SER A 100 -22.28 -7.07 0.17
C SER A 100 -21.87 -8.38 -0.54
N SER A 101 -21.23 -8.29 -1.71
CA SER A 101 -20.79 -9.47 -2.45
C SER A 101 -19.44 -9.95 -1.96
N LYS A 102 -19.37 -11.21 -1.51
CA LYS A 102 -18.10 -11.83 -1.09
C LYS A 102 -17.05 -11.84 -2.20
N LYS A 103 -17.46 -12.03 -3.47
CA LYS A 103 -16.54 -11.96 -4.61
C LYS A 103 -15.94 -10.55 -4.76
N GLN A 104 -16.75 -9.51 -4.64
CA GLN A 104 -16.29 -8.12 -4.67
C GLN A 104 -15.45 -7.75 -3.44
N GLN A 105 -15.81 -8.28 -2.27
CA GLN A 105 -15.04 -8.10 -1.03
C GLN A 105 -13.63 -8.69 -1.20
N ALA A 106 -13.53 -9.92 -1.73
CA ALA A 106 -12.24 -10.56 -1.98
C ALA A 106 -11.42 -9.78 -3.01
N GLN A 107 -12.05 -9.23 -4.05
CA GLN A 107 -11.39 -8.35 -5.01
C GLN A 107 -10.83 -7.09 -4.33
N CYS A 108 -11.64 -6.42 -3.52
CA CYS A 108 -11.24 -5.23 -2.75
C CYS A 108 -9.99 -5.53 -1.91
N LEU A 109 -10.04 -6.60 -1.10
CA LEU A 109 -8.93 -7.00 -0.23
C LEU A 109 -7.68 -7.42 -1.02
N PHE A 110 -7.85 -8.11 -2.14
CA PHE A 110 -6.74 -8.48 -3.01
C PHE A 110 -6.04 -7.23 -3.58
N ASP A 111 -6.81 -6.29 -4.12
CA ASP A 111 -6.26 -5.06 -4.70
C ASP A 111 -5.52 -4.22 -3.63
N MET A 112 -6.03 -4.21 -2.39
CA MET A 112 -5.32 -3.62 -1.26
C MET A 112 -3.99 -4.33 -0.98
N GLY A 113 -4.03 -5.66 -0.81
CA GLY A 113 -2.85 -6.45 -0.48
C GLY A 113 -1.77 -6.34 -1.54
N HIS A 114 -2.16 -6.41 -2.81
CA HIS A 114 -1.28 -6.27 -3.97
C HIS A 114 -0.55 -4.93 -3.99
N ARG A 115 -1.26 -3.82 -3.76
CA ARG A 115 -0.65 -2.48 -3.69
C ARG A 115 0.35 -2.32 -2.54
N LEU A 116 0.18 -3.11 -1.48
CA LEU A 116 1.03 -3.06 -0.29
C LEU A 116 2.26 -3.95 -0.37
N LEU A 117 2.38 -4.81 -1.39
CA LEU A 117 3.51 -5.75 -1.54
C LEU A 117 4.89 -5.10 -1.37
N LEU A 118 5.04 -3.86 -1.86
CA LEU A 118 6.29 -3.11 -1.81
C LEU A 118 6.33 -2.02 -0.73
N ALA A 119 5.21 -1.74 -0.06
CA ALA A 119 5.07 -0.66 0.90
C ALA A 119 5.04 -1.16 2.34
N ASP A 120 4.27 -2.22 2.59
CA ASP A 120 4.13 -2.84 3.91
C ASP A 120 3.80 -4.33 3.72
N THR A 121 4.84 -5.15 3.81
CA THR A 121 4.74 -6.61 3.59
C THR A 121 3.84 -7.29 4.63
N GLU A 122 3.73 -6.75 5.85
CA GLU A 122 2.90 -7.34 6.91
C GLU A 122 1.41 -7.17 6.57
N TYR A 123 1.02 -5.96 6.19
CA TYR A 123 -0.35 -5.70 5.75
C TYR A 123 -0.68 -6.35 4.41
N ALA A 124 0.27 -6.41 3.49
CA ALA A 124 0.11 -7.17 2.26
C ALA A 124 -0.22 -8.63 2.57
N PHE A 125 0.55 -9.28 3.47
CA PHE A 125 0.25 -10.63 3.95
C PHE A 125 -1.16 -10.75 4.50
N GLN A 126 -1.58 -9.84 5.39
CA GLN A 126 -2.90 -9.88 6.00
C GLN A 126 -4.02 -9.84 4.95
N TYR A 127 -3.96 -8.90 4.01
CA TYR A 127 -5.04 -8.68 3.06
C TYR A 127 -5.05 -9.70 1.92
N VAL A 128 -3.88 -10.07 1.38
CA VAL A 128 -3.78 -11.14 0.38
C VAL A 128 -4.26 -12.47 0.98
N SER A 129 -3.94 -12.76 2.25
CA SER A 129 -4.41 -13.99 2.94
C SER A 129 -5.93 -14.03 3.03
N LYS A 130 -6.56 -12.95 3.51
CA LYS A 130 -8.02 -12.87 3.63
C LYS A 130 -8.71 -12.92 2.27
N ALA A 131 -8.15 -12.26 1.26
CA ALA A 131 -8.68 -12.31 -0.09
C ALA A 131 -8.65 -13.73 -0.65
N LEU A 132 -7.54 -14.45 -0.46
CA LEU A 132 -7.40 -15.84 -0.86
C LEU A 132 -8.41 -16.74 -0.13
N GLU A 133 -8.54 -16.60 1.20
CA GLU A 133 -9.51 -17.34 1.99
C GLU A 133 -10.94 -17.17 1.45
N ILE A 134 -11.37 -15.94 1.19
CA ILE A 134 -12.71 -15.68 0.64
C ILE A 134 -12.84 -16.24 -0.78
N ARG A 135 -11.83 -16.08 -1.64
CA ARG A 135 -11.86 -16.61 -3.01
C ARG A 135 -12.02 -18.13 -3.03
N LEU A 136 -11.29 -18.84 -2.17
CA LEU A 136 -11.40 -20.30 -2.01
C LEU A 136 -12.79 -20.75 -1.52
N LEU A 137 -13.52 -19.89 -0.80
CA LEU A 137 -14.87 -20.18 -0.30
C LEU A 137 -15.97 -19.91 -1.34
N VAL A 138 -15.77 -18.95 -2.25
CA VAL A 138 -16.86 -18.43 -3.12
C VAL A 138 -16.65 -18.64 -4.60
N LEU A 139 -15.46 -19.07 -5.01
CA LEU A 139 -15.14 -19.37 -6.41
C LEU A 139 -14.99 -20.88 -6.60
N GLU A 140 -15.18 -21.34 -7.84
CA GLU A 140 -14.89 -22.71 -8.21
C GLU A 140 -13.37 -22.94 -8.18
N SER A 141 -12.94 -24.17 -7.90
CA SER A 141 -11.53 -24.48 -7.65
C SER A 141 -10.60 -24.23 -8.84
N ASP A 142 -11.15 -24.14 -10.05
CA ASP A 142 -10.46 -23.83 -11.31
C ASP A 142 -10.62 -22.36 -11.75
N ASP A 143 -11.23 -21.50 -10.92
CA ASP A 143 -11.34 -20.07 -11.21
C ASP A 143 -9.95 -19.41 -11.16
N VAL A 144 -9.54 -18.84 -12.30
CA VAL A 144 -8.27 -18.13 -12.49
C VAL A 144 -7.99 -17.06 -11.41
N ASN A 145 -9.03 -16.49 -10.79
CA ASN A 145 -8.87 -15.47 -9.76
C ASN A 145 -8.28 -16.03 -8.45
N ILE A 146 -8.27 -17.35 -8.25
CA ILE A 146 -7.56 -18.00 -7.13
C ILE A 146 -6.05 -17.95 -7.33
N GLY A 147 -5.57 -17.92 -8.57
CA GLY A 147 -4.13 -17.92 -8.88
C GLY A 147 -3.41 -16.62 -8.48
N PHE A 148 -4.05 -15.47 -8.65
CA PHE A 148 -3.39 -14.17 -8.38
C PHE A 148 -2.95 -13.98 -6.91
N PRO A 149 -3.77 -14.27 -5.88
CA PRO A 149 -3.32 -14.18 -4.49
C PRO A 149 -2.26 -15.23 -4.15
N HIS A 150 -2.27 -16.38 -4.81
CA HIS A 150 -1.19 -17.36 -4.67
C HIS A 150 0.14 -16.82 -5.21
N TYR A 151 0.13 -16.12 -6.34
CA TYR A 151 1.31 -15.44 -6.86
C TYR A 151 1.82 -14.32 -5.94
N ASP A 152 0.92 -13.49 -5.42
CA ASP A 152 1.29 -12.45 -4.45
C ASP A 152 1.85 -13.04 -3.14
N MET A 153 1.31 -14.19 -2.69
CA MET A 153 1.87 -14.95 -1.57
C MET A 153 3.26 -15.50 -1.87
N TYR A 154 3.51 -15.98 -3.08
CA TYR A 154 4.85 -16.40 -3.51
C TYR A 154 5.85 -15.25 -3.34
N ILE A 155 5.53 -14.05 -3.84
CA ILE A 155 6.37 -12.85 -3.70
C ILE A 155 6.60 -12.53 -2.21
N LEU A 156 5.54 -12.56 -1.41
CA LEU A 156 5.60 -12.27 0.02
C LEU A 156 6.46 -13.26 0.81
N TYR A 157 6.41 -14.55 0.47
CA TYR A 157 7.26 -15.57 1.08
C TYR A 157 8.70 -15.56 0.55
N GLU A 158 8.93 -15.09 -0.69
CA GLU A 158 10.28 -14.78 -1.17
C GLU A 158 10.93 -13.67 -0.34
N TYR A 159 10.19 -12.58 -0.05
CA TYR A 159 10.70 -11.51 0.83
C TYR A 159 11.00 -11.96 2.26
N LYS A 160 10.35 -13.05 2.72
CA LYS A 160 10.62 -13.69 4.01
C LYS A 160 11.71 -14.77 3.95
N GLU A 161 12.30 -15.00 2.78
CA GLU A 161 13.32 -16.03 2.53
C GLU A 161 12.86 -17.47 2.87
N THR A 162 11.54 -17.71 2.82
CA THR A 162 10.92 -19.02 3.05
C THR A 162 10.56 -19.68 1.72
N PHE A 163 11.59 -20.09 0.98
CA PHE A 163 11.48 -20.51 -0.41
C PHE A 163 10.61 -21.77 -0.63
N ASP A 164 10.59 -22.71 0.32
CA ASP A 164 9.76 -23.91 0.21
C ASP A 164 8.26 -23.54 0.13
N ILE A 165 7.81 -22.68 1.04
CA ILE A 165 6.43 -22.19 1.08
C ILE A 165 6.14 -21.30 -0.14
N ALA A 166 7.09 -20.45 -0.53
CA ALA A 166 6.94 -19.63 -1.74
C ALA A 166 6.67 -20.51 -2.96
N MET A 167 7.44 -21.58 -3.14
CA MET A 167 7.31 -22.48 -4.28
C MET A 167 5.96 -23.23 -4.28
N GLU A 168 5.47 -23.65 -3.12
CA GLU A 168 4.12 -24.22 -3.01
C GLU A 168 3.03 -23.24 -3.48
N HIS A 169 3.17 -21.96 -3.14
CA HIS A 169 2.24 -20.93 -3.58
C HIS A 169 2.38 -20.64 -5.09
N LEU A 170 3.59 -20.66 -5.64
CA LEU A 170 3.80 -20.50 -7.08
C LEU A 170 3.16 -21.65 -7.87
N GLN A 171 3.25 -22.88 -7.39
CA GLN A 171 2.61 -24.04 -8.02
C GLN A 171 1.08 -23.93 -8.02
N LYS A 172 0.49 -23.39 -6.95
CA LYS A 172 -0.96 -23.15 -6.85
C LYS A 172 -1.45 -21.96 -7.68
N ALA A 173 -0.54 -21.15 -8.21
CA ALA A 173 -0.89 -19.98 -9.02
C ALA A 173 -1.13 -20.31 -10.51
N ILE A 174 -0.72 -21.50 -10.97
CA ILE A 174 -0.77 -21.99 -12.36
C ILE A 174 -1.90 -23.00 -12.51
#